data_AF-A0A0Q3P2R0-F1
#
_entry.id   AF-A0A0Q3P2R0-F1
#
_cell.length_a   1.000
_cell.length_b   1.000
_cell.length_c   1.000
_cell.angle_alpha   90.00
_cell.angle_beta   90.00
_cell.angle_gamma   90.00
#
_symmetry.space_group_name_H-M   'P 1'
#
loop_
_entity.id
_entity.type
_entity.pdbx_description
1 polymer ?
#
loop_
_entity_poly.entity_id
_entity_poly.type
_entity_poly.pdbx_seq_one_letter_code
_entity_poly.pdbx_strand_id
1 'polypeptide(L)'
;MSLSSNLTKSEIKEWWSNKRYIYNLGLILSGIIAFILYVIVGVNFIMPYDEDFDITLFTIVFQGISYLVMIVFANLFYSLGVINDLNNNKENTNDFRKNLFNLGFWFSVSLPFLAPLWLLISYFLEFY
;
A
#
# COMPACT_ATOMS: atom_id res chain seq x y z
N MET A 1 29.20 2.87 -7.34
CA MET A 1 29.47 3.84 -8.42
C MET A 1 28.12 4.18 -9.02
N SER A 2 27.48 5.26 -8.54
CA SER A 2 26.18 5.67 -9.07
C SER A 2 26.41 6.22 -10.48
N LEU A 3 25.84 5.55 -11.49
CA LEU A 3 25.77 6.10 -12.84
C LEU A 3 24.81 7.28 -12.77
N SER A 4 25.33 8.51 -12.83
CA SER A 4 24.52 9.69 -13.11
C SER A 4 23.79 9.43 -14.42
N SER A 5 22.48 9.18 -14.32
CA SER A 5 21.65 9.04 -15.51
C SER A 5 21.33 10.46 -15.95
N ASN A 6 21.90 10.95 -17.05
CA ASN A 6 21.57 12.29 -17.59
C ASN A 6 20.17 12.28 -18.24
N LEU A 7 19.14 11.87 -17.50
CA LEU A 7 17.76 11.80 -17.97
C LEU A 7 17.15 13.20 -18.00
N THR A 8 16.51 13.53 -19.11
CA THR A 8 15.62 14.67 -19.23
C THR A 8 14.39 14.51 -18.32
N LYS A 9 13.70 15.62 -18.02
CA LYS A 9 12.46 15.58 -17.23
C LYS A 9 11.39 14.69 -17.86
N SER A 10 11.34 14.60 -19.19
CA SER A 10 10.43 13.70 -19.91
C SER A 10 10.76 12.24 -19.67
N GLU A 11 12.04 11.85 -19.76
CA GLU A 11 12.47 10.48 -19.50
C GLU A 11 12.26 10.07 -18.04
N ILE A 12 12.43 11.01 -17.10
CA ILE A 12 12.08 10.79 -15.68
C ILE A 12 10.58 10.49 -15.55
N LYS A 13 9.71 11.32 -16.14
CA LYS A 13 8.26 11.10 -16.10
C LYS A 13 7.87 9.78 -16.76
N GLU A 14 8.52 9.40 -17.86
CA GLU A 14 8.30 8.14 -18.54
C GLU A 14 8.69 6.94 -17.66
N TRP A 15 9.83 7.03 -16.97
CA TRP A 15 10.25 6.02 -15.99
C TRP A 15 9.18 5.79 -14.92
N TRP A 16 8.66 6.88 -14.33
CA TRP A 16 7.57 6.80 -13.34
C TRP A 16 6.27 6.30 -13.97
N SER A 17 5.97 6.65 -15.21
CA SER A 17 4.79 6.12 -15.92
C SER A 17 4.86 4.60 -16.07
N ASN A 18 6.02 4.07 -16.49
CA ASN A 18 6.25 2.65 -16.68
C ASN A 18 6.17 1.84 -15.37
N LYS A 19 6.43 2.48 -14.23
CA LYS A 19 6.33 1.84 -12.90
C LYS A 19 4.93 1.90 -12.29
N ARG A 20 4.03 2.73 -12.81
CA ARG A 20 2.68 2.90 -12.26
C ARG A 20 1.85 1.62 -12.32
N TYR A 21 2.01 0.82 -13.37
CA TYR A 21 1.33 -0.48 -13.47
C TYR A 21 1.74 -1.42 -12.33
N ILE A 22 3.04 -1.59 -12.10
CA ILE A 22 3.55 -2.46 -11.02
C ILE A 22 3.09 -1.94 -9.65
N TYR A 23 3.10 -0.62 -9.45
CA TYR A 23 2.61 0.00 -8.22
C TYR A 23 1.13 -0.31 -7.95
N ASN A 24 0.26 -0.08 -8.93
CA ASN A 24 -1.18 -0.35 -8.78
C ASN A 24 -1.49 -1.84 -8.66
N LEU A 25 -0.78 -2.70 -9.39
CA LEU A 25 -0.93 -4.15 -9.26
C LEU A 25 -0.55 -4.61 -7.85
N GLY A 26 0.56 -4.10 -7.31
CA GLY A 26 0.97 -4.37 -5.93
C GLY A 26 -0.09 -3.98 -4.92
N LEU A 27 -0.70 -2.79 -5.07
CA LEU A 27 -1.81 -2.34 -4.21
C LEU A 27 -3.04 -3.23 -4.30
N ILE A 28 -3.44 -3.65 -5.50
CA ILE A 28 -4.62 -4.52 -5.64
C ILE A 28 -4.36 -5.87 -4.95
N LEU A 29 -3.20 -6.46 -5.21
CA LEU A 29 -2.81 -7.75 -4.61
C LEU A 29 -2.69 -7.65 -3.08
N SER A 30 -2.06 -6.60 -2.56
CA SER A 30 -1.93 -6.42 -1.11
C SER A 30 -3.28 -6.23 -0.43
N GLY A 31 -4.22 -5.53 -1.05
CA GLY A 31 -5.59 -5.40 -0.55
C GLY A 31 -6.31 -6.73 -0.44
N ILE A 32 -6.26 -7.53 -1.51
CA ILE A 32 -6.87 -8.86 -1.53
C ILE A 32 -6.25 -9.75 -0.45
N ILE A 33 -4.92 -9.79 -0.35
CA ILE A 33 -4.21 -10.62 0.63
C ILE A 33 -4.54 -10.14 2.06
N ALA A 34 -4.50 -8.84 2.32
CA ALA A 34 -4.82 -8.29 3.64
C ALA A 34 -6.26 -8.57 4.05
N PHE A 35 -7.21 -8.51 3.11
CA PHE A 35 -8.60 -8.87 3.37
C PHE A 35 -8.75 -10.36 3.69
N ILE A 36 -8.08 -11.25 2.94
CA ILE A 36 -8.06 -12.69 3.26
C ILE A 36 -7.50 -12.91 4.67
N LEU A 37 -6.40 -12.25 5.03
CA LEU A 37 -5.83 -12.33 6.38
C LEU A 37 -6.79 -11.81 7.44
N TYR A 38 -7.50 -10.70 7.17
CA TYR A 38 -8.50 -10.15 8.08
C TYR A 38 -9.62 -11.15 8.35
N VAL A 39 -10.14 -11.81 7.30
CA VAL A 39 -11.15 -12.86 7.44
C VAL A 39 -10.60 -14.05 8.23
N ILE A 40 -9.39 -14.52 7.92
CA ILE A 40 -8.76 -15.63 8.66
C ILE A 40 -8.62 -15.27 10.14
N VAL A 41 -8.12 -14.09 10.47
CA VAL A 41 -7.93 -13.65 11.85
C VAL A 41 -9.28 -13.50 12.56
N GLY A 42 -10.23 -12.82 11.93
CA GLY A 42 -11.56 -12.61 12.50
C GLY A 42 -12.29 -13.92 12.80
N VAL A 43 -12.31 -14.85 11.84
CA VAL A 43 -13.03 -16.13 12.00
C VAL A 43 -12.35 -17.05 13.01
N ASN A 44 -11.02 -17.13 13.04
CA ASN A 44 -10.32 -18.12 13.88
C ASN A 44 -10.00 -17.60 15.29
N PHE A 45 -9.78 -16.29 15.46
CA PHE A 45 -9.33 -15.72 16.73
C PHE A 45 -10.35 -14.80 17.38
N ILE A 46 -11.23 -14.11 16.65
CA ILE A 46 -12.18 -13.16 17.24
C ILE A 46 -13.54 -13.82 17.47
N MET A 47 -14.14 -14.36 16.41
CA MET A 47 -15.48 -14.94 16.43
C MET A 47 -15.73 -16.01 17.51
N PRO A 48 -14.74 -16.84 17.94
CA PRO A 48 -14.94 -17.78 19.05
C PRO A 48 -15.13 -17.12 20.42
N TYR A 49 -14.73 -15.86 20.59
CA TYR A 49 -14.75 -15.13 21.86
C TYR A 49 -15.64 -13.88 21.85
N ASP A 50 -16.00 -13.40 20.67
CA ASP A 50 -16.91 -12.26 20.46
C ASP A 50 -18.08 -12.70 19.56
N GLU A 51 -19.25 -12.93 20.19
CA GLU A 51 -20.48 -13.36 19.49
C GLU A 51 -21.06 -12.25 18.58
N ASP A 52 -20.68 -10.99 18.80
CA ASP A 52 -21.14 -9.84 18.00
C ASP A 52 -20.25 -9.60 16.77
N PHE A 53 -19.10 -10.28 16.67
CA PHE A 53 -18.23 -10.17 15.50
C PHE A 53 -18.83 -10.89 14.29
N ASP A 54 -19.29 -10.11 13.31
CA ASP A 54 -19.89 -10.64 12.09
C ASP A 54 -19.29 -10.02 10.81
N ILE A 55 -18.98 -10.89 9.85
CA ILE A 55 -18.50 -10.50 8.51
C ILE A 55 -19.68 -10.64 7.55
N THR A 56 -20.48 -9.59 7.47
CA THR A 56 -21.65 -9.51 6.58
C THR A 56 -21.29 -9.01 5.19
N LEU A 57 -22.19 -9.21 4.22
CA LEU A 57 -22.03 -8.62 2.88
C LEU A 57 -21.87 -7.09 2.95
N PHE A 58 -22.55 -6.42 3.91
CA PHE A 58 -22.43 -4.98 4.09
C PHE A 58 -21.02 -4.57 4.52
N THR A 59 -20.41 -5.27 5.49
CA THR A 59 -19.04 -4.95 5.95
C THR A 59 -18.02 -5.19 4.85
N ILE A 60 -18.17 -6.26 4.06
CA ILE A 60 -17.31 -6.56 2.91
C ILE A 60 -17.38 -5.44 1.87
N VAL A 61 -18.59 -5.01 1.48
CA VAL A 61 -18.77 -3.93 0.49
C VAL A 61 -18.22 -2.61 1.03
N PHE A 62 -18.48 -2.29 2.30
CA PHE A 62 -17.98 -1.07 2.92
C PHE A 62 -16.45 -1.04 2.99
N GLN A 63 -15.81 -2.15 3.36
CA GLN A 63 -14.36 -2.28 3.35
C GLN A 63 -13.80 -2.18 1.93
N GLY A 64 -14.45 -2.79 0.95
CA GLY A 64 -14.08 -2.67 -0.47
C GLY A 64 -14.12 -1.23 -0.96
N ILE A 65 -15.18 -0.47 -0.66
CA ILE A 65 -15.28 0.96 -1.01
C ILE A 65 -14.20 1.77 -0.30
N SER A 66 -13.99 1.53 1.00
CA SER A 66 -12.95 2.18 1.79
C SER A 66 -11.55 1.91 1.20
N TYR A 67 -11.34 0.69 0.69
CA TYR A 67 -10.10 0.31 0.02
C TYR A 67 -9.88 1.06 -1.30
N LEU A 68 -10.93 1.24 -2.10
CA LEU A 68 -10.85 2.05 -3.33
C LEU A 68 -10.47 3.50 -3.02
N VAL A 69 -11.02 4.08 -1.96
CA VAL A 69 -10.64 5.43 -1.48
C VAL A 69 -9.14 5.45 -1.10
N MET A 70 -8.65 4.42 -0.40
CA MET A 70 -7.23 4.32 -0.07
C MET A 70 -6.34 4.22 -1.32
N ILE A 71 -6.74 3.46 -2.35
CA ILE A 71 -6.02 3.39 -3.64
C ILE A 71 -5.90 4.77 -4.30
N VAL A 72 -6.94 5.61 -4.21
CA VAL A 72 -6.89 6.99 -4.73
C VAL A 72 -5.79 7.77 -3.98
N PHE A 73 -5.77 7.72 -2.65
CA PHE A 73 -4.72 8.38 -1.86
C PHE A 73 -3.32 7.84 -2.18
N ALA A 74 -3.18 6.53 -2.35
CA ALA A 74 -1.92 5.91 -2.75
C ALA A 74 -1.42 6.45 -4.11
N ASN A 75 -2.32 6.62 -5.08
CA ASN A 75 -1.98 7.23 -6.37
C ASN A 75 -1.63 8.73 -6.29
N LEU A 76 -2.19 9.46 -5.32
CA LEU A 76 -1.76 10.82 -5.01
C LEU A 76 -0.33 10.84 -4.46
N PHE A 77 -0.01 9.96 -3.50
CA PHE A 77 1.35 9.81 -2.97
C PHE A 77 2.35 9.38 -4.05
N TYR A 78 1.95 8.51 -4.96
CA TYR A 78 2.75 8.15 -6.13
C TYR A 78 3.12 9.39 -6.95
N SER A 79 2.13 10.25 -7.20
CA SER A 79 2.33 11.49 -7.98
C SER A 79 3.23 12.48 -7.23
N LEU A 80 3.15 12.54 -5.90
CA LEU A 80 4.11 13.28 -5.06
C LEU A 80 5.52 12.71 -5.18
N GLY A 81 5.68 11.40 -5.31
CA GLY A 81 6.97 10.75 -5.60
C GLY A 81 7.62 11.26 -6.89
N VAL A 82 6.83 11.43 -7.95
CA VAL A 82 7.31 12.02 -9.23
C VAL A 82 7.79 13.46 -9.01
N ILE A 83 7.00 14.27 -8.31
CA ILE A 83 7.34 15.67 -8.02
C ILE A 83 8.62 15.75 -7.18
N ASN A 84 8.75 14.86 -6.18
CA ASN A 84 9.92 14.80 -5.31
C ASN A 84 11.18 14.39 -6.08
N ASP A 85 11.11 13.43 -7.00
CA ASP A 85 12.23 13.07 -7.88
C ASP A 85 12.65 14.25 -8.76
N LEU A 86 11.70 14.93 -9.41
CA LEU A 86 12.00 16.07 -10.28
C LEU A 86 12.63 17.27 -9.55
N ASN A 87 12.31 17.47 -8.27
CA ASN A 87 12.75 18.63 -7.50
C ASN A 87 13.99 18.35 -6.63
N ASN A 88 14.10 17.15 -6.07
CA ASN A 88 15.11 16.82 -5.05
C ASN A 88 16.21 15.88 -5.54
N ASN A 89 16.05 15.20 -6.69
CA ASN A 89 17.12 14.38 -7.28
C ASN A 89 18.10 15.23 -8.11
N LYS A 90 18.82 16.14 -7.44
CA LYS A 90 19.71 17.12 -8.11
C LYS A 90 20.80 16.47 -8.96
N GLU A 91 21.30 15.32 -8.52
CA GLU A 91 22.36 14.57 -9.20
C GLU A 91 21.80 13.62 -10.28
N ASN A 92 20.48 13.57 -10.45
CA ASN A 92 19.78 12.71 -11.39
C ASN A 92 20.23 11.24 -11.31
N THR A 93 20.37 10.74 -10.08
CA THR A 93 20.82 9.38 -9.87
C THR A 93 19.65 8.41 -9.99
N ASN A 94 19.91 7.28 -10.63
CA ASN A 94 18.94 6.20 -10.72
C ASN A 94 18.66 5.59 -9.33
N ASP A 95 19.66 5.57 -8.45
CA ASP A 95 19.54 4.98 -7.11
C ASP A 95 18.58 5.78 -6.22
N PHE A 96 18.65 7.12 -6.24
CA PHE A 96 17.68 7.97 -5.54
C PHE A 96 16.25 7.68 -6.00
N ARG A 97 16.04 7.65 -7.32
CA ARG A 97 14.73 7.41 -7.93
C ARG A 97 14.15 6.05 -7.56
N LYS A 98 14.96 4.99 -7.65
CA LYS A 98 14.58 3.63 -7.25
C LYS A 98 14.25 3.55 -5.76
N ASN A 99 15.07 4.14 -4.90
CA ASN A 99 14.84 4.15 -3.47
C ASN A 99 13.54 4.90 -3.12
N LEU A 100 13.31 6.05 -3.75
CA LEU A 100 12.08 6.83 -3.57
C LEU A 100 10.84 6.04 -4.01
N PHE A 101 10.89 5.39 -5.18
CA PHE A 101 9.81 4.50 -5.62
C PHE A 101 9.60 3.35 -4.64
N ASN A 102 10.67 2.66 -4.22
CA ASN A 102 10.58 1.51 -3.32
C ASN A 102 10.00 1.90 -1.95
N LEU A 103 10.41 3.05 -1.40
CA LEU A 103 9.85 3.57 -0.15
C LEU A 103 8.35 3.83 -0.28
N GLY A 104 7.93 4.56 -1.32
CA GLY A 104 6.51 4.81 -1.57
C GLY A 104 5.71 3.54 -1.83
N PHE A 105 6.26 2.62 -2.61
CA PHE A 105 5.65 1.33 -2.93
C PHE A 105 5.45 0.48 -1.67
N TRP A 106 6.51 0.20 -0.91
CA TRP A 106 6.41 -0.64 0.28
C TRP A 106 5.56 0.00 1.36
N PHE A 107 5.65 1.31 1.56
CA PHE A 107 4.75 2.02 2.47
C PHE A 107 3.28 1.76 2.09
N SER A 108 2.92 2.01 0.83
CA SER A 108 1.54 1.90 0.37
C SER A 108 1.04 0.45 0.35
N VAL A 109 1.87 -0.50 -0.04
CA VAL A 109 1.57 -1.94 -0.05
C VAL A 109 1.41 -2.51 1.36
N SER A 110 2.05 -1.90 2.37
CA SER A 110 1.95 -2.35 3.77
C SER A 110 0.70 -1.82 4.48
N LEU A 111 0.16 -0.67 4.07
CA LEU A 111 -1.02 -0.05 4.70
C LEU A 111 -2.26 -0.98 4.83
N PRO A 112 -2.64 -1.78 3.82
CA PRO A 112 -3.79 -2.69 3.93
C PRO A 112 -3.65 -3.68 5.09
N PHE A 113 -2.42 -4.10 5.39
CA PHE A 113 -2.14 -5.07 6.44
C PHE A 113 -2.29 -4.49 7.86
N LEU A 114 -2.47 -3.18 8.01
CA LEU A 114 -2.78 -2.58 9.30
C LEU A 114 -4.11 -3.07 9.86
N ALA A 115 -5.11 -3.35 9.01
CA ALA A 115 -6.41 -3.85 9.45
C ALA A 115 -6.34 -5.25 10.10
N PRO A 116 -5.80 -6.30 9.43
CA PRO A 116 -5.63 -7.61 10.07
C PRO A 116 -4.63 -7.58 11.23
N LEU A 117 -3.58 -6.74 11.16
CA LEU A 117 -2.64 -6.59 12.27
C LEU A 117 -3.31 -5.98 13.51
N TRP A 118 -4.12 -4.94 13.32
CA TRP A 118 -4.89 -4.33 14.41
C TRP A 118 -5.83 -5.33 15.06
N LEU A 119 -6.56 -6.11 14.25
CA LEU A 119 -7.46 -7.14 14.76
C LEU A 119 -6.71 -8.19 15.61
N LEU A 120 -5.54 -8.61 15.14
CA LEU A 120 -4.69 -9.54 15.87
C LEU A 120 -4.16 -8.93 17.18
N ILE A 121 -3.78 -7.65 17.20
CA ILE A 121 -3.37 -6.95 18.41
C ILE A 121 -4.52 -6.85 19.41
N SER A 122 -5.72 -6.48 18.96
CA SER A 122 -6.93 -6.42 19.80
C SER A 122 -7.20 -7.77 20.46
N TYR A 123 -7.12 -8.88 19.71
CA TYR A 123 -7.25 -10.22 20.26
C TYR A 123 -6.30 -10.47 21.43
N PHE A 124 -5.01 -10.17 21.27
CA PHE A 124 -4.02 -10.39 22.32
C PHE A 124 -4.18 -9.46 23.52
N LEU A 125 -4.79 -8.29 23.37
CA LEU A 125 -5.03 -7.37 24.48
C LEU A 125 -6.29 -7.71 25.27
N GLU A 126 -7.29 -8.31 24.62
CA GLU A 126 -8.60 -8.58 25.22
C GLU A 126 -8.69 -9.99 25.82
N PHE A 127 -8.03 -10.98 25.20
CA PHE A 127 -8.21 -12.39 25.55
C PHE A 127 -6.96 -13.09 26.11
N TYR A 128 -5.83 -12.39 26.24
CA TYR A 128 -4.58 -12.93 26.79
C TYR A 128 -3.91 -11.94 27.75
#